data_AF-A0A7S0AS85-F1
#
_entry.id   AF-A0A7S0AS85-F1
#
_cell.length_a   1.000
_cell.length_b   1.000
_cell.length_c   1.000
_cell.angle_alpha   90.00
_cell.angle_beta   90.00
_cell.angle_gamma   90.00
#
_symmetry.space_group_name_H-M   'P 1'
#
loop_
_entity.id
_entity.type
_entity.pdbx_description
1 polymer ?
#
loop_
_entity_poly.entity_id
_entity_poly.type
_entity_poly.pdbx_seq_one_letter_code
_entity_poly.pdbx_strand_id
1 'polypeptide(L)'
;MKTATASILALAASASAFAPTSSQQQAARGTQLSETKADLEALAEKSNPVLKYYDPLDLASTTIWGQSNESTIGFLRHAEIKHGRIAMFAFVGYIVHANGIKFPWAMQMDGAPFPSETNPPALWDAVSDDAKWQIFALIGFLEFWSE
;
A
#
# COMPACT_ATOMS: atom_id res chain seq x y z
N MET A 1 -0.70 -14.77 58.65
CA MET A 1 0.11 -15.54 57.67
C MET A 1 -0.66 -16.05 56.44
N LYS A 2 -1.91 -15.63 56.17
CA LYS A 2 -2.69 -16.11 55.00
C LYS A 2 -2.79 -15.11 53.84
N THR A 3 -2.34 -13.88 54.03
CA THR A 3 -2.44 -12.80 53.03
C THR A 3 -1.16 -12.61 52.20
N ALA A 4 -0.03 -13.15 52.63
CA ALA A 4 1.25 -13.02 51.92
C ALA A 4 1.38 -13.98 50.72
N THR A 5 0.71 -15.13 50.76
CA THR A 5 0.75 -16.14 49.69
C THR A 5 -0.10 -15.75 48.47
N ALA A 6 -1.15 -14.95 48.66
CA ALA A 6 -2.01 -14.48 47.56
C ALA A 6 -1.31 -13.47 46.64
N SER A 7 -0.43 -12.61 47.19
CA SER A 7 0.26 -11.59 46.42
C SER A 7 1.35 -12.16 45.50
N ILE A 8 1.96 -13.29 45.86
CA ILE A 8 3.03 -13.92 45.06
C ILE A 8 2.44 -14.64 43.83
N LEU A 9 1.23 -15.22 43.94
CA LEU A 9 0.55 -15.84 42.79
C LEU A 9 0.11 -14.83 41.73
N ALA A 10 -0.29 -13.62 42.15
CA ALA A 10 -0.72 -12.56 41.24
C ALA A 10 0.44 -11.99 40.39
N LEU A 11 1.67 -11.97 40.91
CA LEU A 11 2.86 -11.49 40.19
C LEU A 11 3.40 -12.50 39.18
N ALA A 12 3.20 -13.81 39.41
CA ALA A 12 3.61 -14.86 38.46
C ALA A 12 2.68 -14.94 37.23
N ALA A 13 1.39 -14.65 37.40
CA ALA A 13 0.42 -14.60 36.30
C ALA A 13 0.69 -13.43 35.32
N SER A 14 1.30 -12.35 35.80
CA SER A 14 1.69 -11.20 34.98
C SER A 14 2.84 -11.51 34.02
N ALA A 15 3.67 -12.51 34.31
CA ALA A 15 4.83 -12.85 33.48
C ALA A 15 4.46 -13.68 32.24
N SER A 16 3.43 -14.53 32.32
CA SER A 16 2.96 -15.34 31.17
C SER A 16 2.12 -14.54 30.17
N ALA A 17 1.62 -13.37 30.56
CA ALA A 17 0.85 -12.48 29.66
C ALA A 17 1.75 -11.70 28.67
N PHE A 18 3.06 -11.65 28.91
CA PHE A 18 4.06 -11.02 28.03
C PHE A 18 4.95 -12.04 27.31
N ALA A 19 4.59 -13.33 27.32
CA ALA A 19 5.25 -14.30 26.47
C ALA A 19 4.97 -13.93 25.00
N PRO A 20 5.99 -13.78 24.14
CA PRO A 20 5.76 -13.55 22.73
C PRO A 20 4.99 -14.75 22.19
N THR A 21 3.73 -14.54 21.81
CA THR A 21 3.06 -15.46 20.90
C THR A 21 3.95 -15.49 19.66
N SER A 22 4.49 -16.65 19.34
CA SER A 22 4.98 -16.93 18.01
C SER A 22 3.76 -16.83 17.09
N SER A 23 3.46 -15.61 16.64
CA SER A 23 2.69 -15.44 15.43
C SER A 23 3.49 -16.24 14.41
N GLN A 24 2.97 -17.41 14.02
CA GLN A 24 3.39 -18.01 12.78
C GLN A 24 3.23 -16.90 11.76
N GLN A 25 4.36 -16.27 11.41
CA GLN A 25 4.46 -15.52 10.18
C GLN A 25 4.05 -16.57 9.16
N GLN A 26 2.79 -16.50 8.73
CA GLN A 26 2.43 -16.98 7.42
C GLN A 26 3.36 -16.20 6.51
N ALA A 27 4.50 -16.83 6.19
CA ALA A 27 5.32 -16.43 5.08
C ALA A 27 4.32 -16.18 3.97
N ALA A 28 4.24 -14.93 3.50
CA ALA A 28 3.39 -14.58 2.39
C ALA A 28 3.76 -15.59 1.30
N ARG A 29 2.89 -16.59 1.09
CA ARG A 29 3.05 -17.49 -0.05
C ARG A 29 2.96 -16.55 -1.22
N GLY A 30 4.09 -16.27 -1.87
CA GLY A 30 4.09 -15.56 -3.13
C GLY A 30 3.15 -16.33 -4.04
N THR A 31 1.99 -15.76 -4.31
CA THR A 31 1.06 -16.32 -5.28
C THR A 31 1.79 -16.23 -6.61
N GLN A 32 2.42 -17.31 -7.04
CA GLN A 32 2.96 -17.39 -8.40
C GLN A 32 1.77 -17.49 -9.33
N LEU A 33 1.38 -16.33 -9.86
CA LEU A 33 0.35 -16.19 -10.88
C LEU A 33 0.98 -16.52 -12.24
N SER A 34 1.07 -17.81 -12.57
CA SER A 34 1.02 -18.20 -13.99
C SER A 34 -0.44 -18.11 -14.39
N GLU A 35 -0.90 -16.91 -14.72
CA GLU A 35 -2.23 -16.74 -15.31
C GLU A 35 -2.16 -16.69 -16.81
N THR A 36 -2.99 -17.53 -17.41
CA THR A 36 -3.17 -17.59 -18.85
C THR A 36 -4.29 -16.64 -19.26
N LYS A 37 -4.35 -16.28 -20.55
CA LYS A 37 -5.44 -15.45 -21.10
C LYS A 37 -6.83 -16.03 -20.80
N ALA A 38 -6.96 -17.36 -20.76
CA ALA A 38 -8.21 -18.04 -20.42
C ALA A 38 -8.62 -17.82 -18.95
N ASP A 39 -7.66 -17.76 -18.03
CA ASP A 39 -7.93 -17.46 -16.62
C ASP A 39 -8.40 -16.00 -16.43
N LEU A 40 -7.86 -15.07 -17.24
CA LEU A 40 -8.29 -13.68 -17.26
C LEU A 40 -9.74 -13.52 -17.75
N GLU A 41 -10.11 -14.24 -18.81
CA GLU A 41 -11.47 -14.22 -19.36
C GLU A 41 -12.49 -14.77 -18.35
N ALA A 42 -12.15 -15.88 -17.67
CA ALA A 42 -12.98 -16.45 -16.61
C ALA A 42 -13.10 -15.53 -15.39
N LEU A 43 -12.02 -14.85 -15.00
CA LEU A 43 -12.04 -13.85 -13.93
C LEU A 43 -12.85 -12.61 -14.29
N ALA A 44 -12.74 -12.14 -15.54
CA ALA A 44 -13.48 -10.98 -16.03
C ALA A 44 -14.99 -11.24 -16.02
N GLU A 45 -15.41 -12.43 -16.44
CA GLU A 45 -16.82 -12.84 -16.41
C GLU A 45 -17.38 -12.93 -14.99
N LYS A 46 -16.58 -13.40 -14.03
CA LYS A 46 -16.95 -13.44 -12.61
C LYS A 46 -17.01 -12.05 -11.96
N SER A 47 -16.12 -11.14 -12.38
CA SER A 47 -15.93 -9.84 -11.73
C SER A 47 -16.89 -8.78 -12.26
N ASN A 48 -17.27 -8.84 -13.54
CA ASN A 48 -18.22 -7.90 -14.13
C ASN A 48 -19.08 -8.55 -15.24
N PRO A 49 -20.39 -8.74 -15.02
CA PRO A 49 -21.27 -9.38 -16.00
C PRO A 49 -21.58 -8.49 -17.22
N VAL A 50 -21.31 -7.19 -17.16
CA VAL A 50 -21.70 -6.23 -18.22
C VAL A 50 -20.61 -6.03 -19.27
N LEU A 51 -19.37 -5.79 -18.83
CA LEU A 51 -18.26 -5.49 -19.74
C LEU A 51 -17.47 -6.73 -20.18
N LYS A 52 -17.62 -7.87 -19.47
CA LYS A 52 -16.88 -9.12 -19.72
C LYS A 52 -15.36 -8.84 -19.86
N TYR A 53 -14.66 -9.59 -20.71
CA TYR A 53 -13.25 -9.37 -20.99
C TYR A 53 -13.04 -8.15 -21.88
N TYR A 54 -12.29 -7.17 -21.37
CA TYR A 54 -12.02 -5.90 -22.05
C TYR A 54 -10.52 -5.78 -22.35
N ASP A 55 -10.14 -6.08 -23.58
CA ASP A 55 -8.79 -5.88 -24.12
C ASP A 55 -8.87 -5.39 -25.58
N PRO A 56 -9.06 -4.08 -25.82
CA PRO A 56 -9.18 -3.54 -27.17
C PRO A 56 -7.82 -3.44 -27.92
N LEU A 57 -6.70 -3.63 -27.23
CA LEU A 57 -5.35 -3.50 -27.78
C LEU A 57 -4.59 -4.84 -27.82
N ASP A 58 -5.23 -5.94 -27.44
CA ASP A 58 -4.67 -7.30 -27.37
C ASP A 58 -3.32 -7.36 -26.62
N LEU A 59 -3.23 -6.60 -25.52
CA LEU A 59 -2.02 -6.52 -24.69
C LEU A 59 -1.72 -7.84 -23.98
N ALA A 60 -2.73 -8.69 -23.80
CA ALA A 60 -2.56 -10.02 -23.21
C ALA A 60 -1.92 -11.04 -24.18
N SER A 61 -1.89 -10.79 -25.49
CA SER A 61 -1.25 -11.68 -26.47
C SER A 61 0.13 -11.19 -26.93
N THR A 62 0.49 -9.96 -26.56
CA THR A 62 1.72 -9.30 -26.99
C THR A 62 2.88 -9.63 -26.04
N THR A 63 4.07 -9.84 -26.60
CA THR A 63 5.31 -10.02 -25.82
C THR A 63 5.90 -8.67 -25.45
N ILE A 64 5.62 -8.20 -24.22
CA ILE A 64 6.26 -6.98 -23.71
C ILE A 64 7.69 -7.34 -23.26
N TRP A 65 8.69 -6.59 -23.74
CA TRP A 65 10.12 -6.83 -23.50
C TRP A 65 10.68 -8.17 -24.01
N GLY A 66 10.04 -8.80 -25.01
CA GLY A 66 10.52 -10.06 -25.59
C GLY A 66 10.38 -11.28 -24.68
N GLN A 67 9.59 -11.18 -23.61
CA GLN A 67 9.31 -12.26 -22.67
C GLN A 67 8.06 -13.07 -23.06
N SER A 68 7.79 -14.19 -22.38
CA SER A 68 6.59 -15.00 -22.62
C SER A 68 5.31 -14.24 -22.28
N ASN A 69 4.20 -14.56 -22.96
CA ASN A 69 2.90 -13.90 -22.75
C ASN A 69 2.43 -13.97 -21.28
N GLU A 70 2.70 -15.09 -20.60
CA GLU A 70 2.36 -15.29 -19.18
C GLU A 70 3.11 -14.31 -18.26
N SER A 71 4.39 -14.06 -18.53
CA SER A 71 5.19 -13.08 -17.76
C SER A 71 4.73 -11.65 -18.00
N THR A 72 4.27 -11.34 -19.23
CA THR A 72 3.70 -10.04 -19.57
C THR A 72 2.36 -9.83 -18.83
N ILE A 73 1.50 -10.84 -18.82
CA ILE A 73 0.23 -10.80 -18.08
C ILE A 73 0.47 -10.62 -16.57
N GLY A 74 1.42 -11.37 -16.00
CA GLY A 74 1.80 -11.24 -14.59
C GLY A 74 2.31 -9.84 -14.24
N PHE A 75 3.13 -9.25 -15.12
CA PHE A 75 3.61 -7.87 -14.96
C PHE A 75 2.47 -6.85 -15.04
N LEU A 76 1.59 -6.97 -16.03
CA LEU A 76 0.45 -6.05 -16.19
C LEU A 76 -0.47 -6.05 -14.96
N ARG A 77 -0.74 -7.22 -14.39
CA ARG A 77 -1.53 -7.30 -13.15
C ARG A 77 -0.79 -6.71 -11.95
N HIS A 78 0.50 -6.99 -11.81
CA HIS A 78 1.26 -6.44 -10.71
C HIS A 78 1.28 -4.90 -10.79
N ALA A 79 1.45 -4.36 -12.00
CA ALA A 79 1.33 -2.94 -12.27
C ALA A 79 -0.08 -2.42 -11.96
N GLU A 80 -1.14 -3.11 -12.36
CA GLU A 80 -2.53 -2.73 -12.07
C GLU A 80 -2.78 -2.61 -10.56
N ILE A 81 -2.36 -3.61 -9.77
CA ILE A 81 -2.56 -3.60 -8.32
C ILE A 81 -1.75 -2.48 -7.65
N LYS A 82 -0.50 -2.26 -8.08
CA LYS A 82 0.34 -1.16 -7.58
C LYS A 82 -0.31 0.20 -7.89
N HIS A 83 -0.72 0.44 -9.14
CA HIS A 83 -1.36 1.69 -9.54
C HIS A 83 -2.71 1.89 -8.85
N GLY A 84 -3.51 0.83 -8.71
CA GLY A 84 -4.80 0.89 -8.02
C GLY A 84 -4.67 1.33 -6.56
N ARG A 85 -3.68 0.79 -5.83
CA ARG A 85 -3.42 1.19 -4.43
C ARG A 85 -2.96 2.64 -4.35
N ILE A 86 -2.04 3.07 -5.22
CA ILE A 86 -1.57 4.45 -5.28
C ILE A 86 -2.75 5.41 -5.57
N ALA A 87 -3.63 5.03 -6.50
CA ALA A 87 -4.82 5.83 -6.85
C ALA A 87 -5.82 5.94 -5.70
N MET A 88 -6.03 4.87 -4.91
CA MET A 88 -6.90 4.92 -3.72
C MET A 88 -6.37 5.90 -2.67
N PHE A 89 -5.07 5.83 -2.36
CA PHE A 89 -4.44 6.77 -1.43
C PHE A 89 -4.44 8.21 -1.96
N ALA A 90 -4.18 8.40 -3.26
CA ALA A 90 -4.22 9.70 -3.90
C ALA A 90 -5.63 10.33 -3.84
N PHE A 91 -6.68 9.54 -4.07
CA PHE A 91 -8.07 10.02 -4.04
C PHE A 91 -8.50 10.46 -2.63
N VAL A 92 -8.26 9.63 -1.62
CA VAL A 92 -8.57 9.99 -0.22
C VAL A 92 -7.72 11.18 0.22
N GLY A 93 -6.44 11.19 -0.13
CA GLY A 93 -5.54 12.31 0.13
C GLY A 93 -6.03 13.60 -0.51
N TYR A 94 -6.50 13.57 -1.76
CA TYR A 94 -7.04 14.73 -2.45
C TYR A 94 -8.24 15.31 -1.69
N ILE A 95 -9.17 14.47 -1.23
CA ILE A 95 -10.34 14.91 -0.45
C ILE A 95 -9.91 15.54 0.87
N VAL A 96 -8.99 14.92 1.60
CA VAL A 96 -8.51 15.42 2.91
C VAL A 96 -7.84 16.79 2.76
N HIS A 97 -6.98 16.94 1.76
CA HIS A 97 -6.28 18.19 1.48
C HIS A 97 -7.23 19.28 0.95
N ALA A 98 -8.19 18.94 0.09
CA ALA A 98 -9.21 19.88 -0.39
C ALA A 98 -10.12 20.40 0.73
N ASN A 99 -10.36 19.60 1.79
CA ASN A 99 -11.09 20.03 2.98
C ASN A 99 -10.22 20.81 4.00
N GLY A 100 -8.94 21.03 3.71
CA GLY A 100 -8.04 21.81 4.57
C GLY A 100 -7.70 21.13 5.90
N ILE A 101 -7.93 19.81 6.02
CA ILE A 101 -7.60 19.06 7.23
C ILE A 101 -6.09 18.88 7.26
N LYS A 102 -5.45 19.65 8.15
CA LYS A 102 -4.00 19.60 8.38
C LYS A 102 -3.68 19.01 9.74
N PHE A 103 -2.48 18.48 9.85
CA PHE A 103 -1.97 18.06 11.15
C PHE A 103 -1.75 19.28 12.07
N PRO A 104 -1.99 19.14 13.39
CA PRO A 104 -1.91 20.25 14.34
C PRO A 104 -0.47 20.66 14.71
N TRP A 105 0.55 19.98 14.20
CA TRP A 105 1.96 20.29 14.44
C TRP A 105 2.61 21.03 13.25
N ALA A 106 3.80 21.59 13.47
CA ALA A 106 4.56 22.27 12.43
C ALA A 106 5.08 21.27 11.37
N MET A 107 5.07 21.70 10.11
CA MET A 107 5.57 20.88 8.98
C MET A 107 7.10 20.80 8.98
N GLN A 108 7.76 21.87 9.41
CA GLN A 108 9.22 21.97 9.45
C GLN A 108 9.70 22.11 10.90
N MET A 109 10.96 21.71 11.14
CA MET A 109 11.62 21.90 12.45
C MET A 109 11.76 23.37 12.86
N ASP A 110 11.58 24.30 11.91
CA ASP A 110 11.54 25.76 12.11
C ASP A 110 10.17 26.28 12.62
N GLY A 111 9.18 25.40 12.83
CA GLY A 111 7.86 25.80 13.33
C GLY A 111 6.90 26.32 12.26
N ALA A 112 7.31 26.32 10.98
CA ALA A 112 6.45 26.74 9.87
C ALA A 112 5.19 25.84 9.77
N PRO A 113 3.98 26.41 9.70
CA PRO A 113 2.74 25.65 9.55
C PRO A 113 2.60 25.06 8.14
N PHE A 114 1.73 24.06 7.99
CA PHE A 114 1.36 23.53 6.67
C PHE A 114 0.73 24.62 5.77
N PRO A 115 1.02 24.63 4.46
CA PRO A 115 0.42 25.57 3.52
C PRO A 115 -1.11 25.49 3.54
N SER A 116 -1.79 26.63 3.40
CA SER A 116 -3.25 26.76 3.53
C SER A 116 -4.01 26.79 2.20
N GLU A 117 -3.39 26.31 1.13
CA GLU A 117 -4.01 26.27 -0.19
C GLU A 117 -5.16 25.25 -0.24
N THR A 118 -6.26 25.60 -0.91
CA THR A 118 -7.45 24.74 -1.05
C THR A 118 -7.39 23.84 -2.27
N ASN A 119 -6.49 24.11 -3.22
CA ASN A 119 -6.30 23.32 -4.42
C ASN A 119 -5.10 22.36 -4.25
N PRO A 120 -5.29 21.02 -4.26
CA PRO A 120 -4.21 20.06 -4.00
C PRO A 120 -2.97 20.15 -4.91
N PRO A 121 -3.06 20.49 -6.21
CA PRO A 121 -1.88 20.75 -7.03
C PRO A 121 -1.09 21.98 -6.57
N ALA A 122 -1.77 23.05 -6.16
CA ALA A 122 -1.10 24.24 -5.62
C ALA A 122 -0.46 23.97 -4.25
N LEU A 123 -1.06 23.08 -3.44
CA LEU A 123 -0.44 22.59 -2.21
C LEU A 123 0.90 21.88 -2.49
N TRP A 124 0.97 21.03 -3.52
CA TRP A 124 2.21 20.37 -3.90
C TRP A 124 3.29 21.37 -4.29
N ASP A 125 2.95 22.40 -5.06
CA ASP A 125 3.89 23.45 -5.46
C ASP A 125 4.41 24.25 -4.25
N ALA A 126 3.55 24.49 -3.26
CA ALA A 126 3.88 25.24 -2.04
C ALA A 126 4.75 24.46 -1.03
N VAL A 127 4.91 23.14 -1.19
CA VAL A 127 5.81 22.33 -0.35
C VAL A 127 7.27 22.67 -0.71
N SER A 128 8.14 22.76 0.31
CA SER A 128 9.58 22.97 0.12
C SER A 128 10.20 21.86 -0.75
N ASP A 129 11.14 22.22 -1.62
CA ASP A 129 11.77 21.27 -2.54
C ASP A 129 12.54 20.16 -1.81
N ASP A 130 13.14 20.48 -0.65
CA ASP A 130 13.81 19.49 0.21
C ASP A 130 12.83 18.41 0.70
N ALA A 131 11.60 18.82 1.05
CA ALA A 131 10.56 17.89 1.49
C ALA A 131 10.05 17.02 0.34
N LYS A 132 9.95 17.57 -0.88
CA LYS A 132 9.62 16.79 -2.09
C LYS A 132 10.67 15.71 -2.35
N TRP A 133 11.96 16.06 -2.26
CA TRP A 133 13.05 15.11 -2.43
C TRP A 133 13.05 14.02 -1.38
N GLN A 134 12.74 14.34 -0.13
CA GLN A 134 12.60 13.35 0.92
C GLN A 134 11.48 12.33 0.61
N ILE A 135 10.34 12.80 0.10
CA ILE A 135 9.23 11.93 -0.33
C ILE A 135 9.69 11.02 -1.48
N PHE A 136 10.32 11.57 -2.52
CA PHE A 136 10.80 10.77 -3.65
C PHE A 136 11.89 9.78 -3.26
N ALA A 137 12.80 10.15 -2.37
CA ALA A 137 13.84 9.25 -1.88
C ALA A 137 13.24 8.07 -1.09
N LEU A 138 12.23 8.32 -0.25
CA LEU A 138 11.52 7.27 0.47
C LEU A 138 10.75 6.36 -0.48
N ILE A 139 10.02 6.92 -1.44
CA ILE A 139 9.29 6.14 -2.44
C ILE A 139 10.26 5.29 -3.27
N GLY A 140 11.36 5.88 -3.74
CA GLY A 140 12.39 5.17 -4.50
C GLY A 140 13.04 4.05 -3.70
N PHE A 141 13.33 4.28 -2.41
CA PHE A 141 13.83 3.23 -1.52
C PHE A 141 12.81 2.10 -1.31
N LEU A 142 11.54 2.43 -1.08
CA LEU A 142 10.48 1.43 -0.91
C LEU A 142 10.22 0.62 -2.17
N GLU A 143 10.29 1.25 -3.35
CA GLU A 143 10.15 0.54 -4.63
C GLU A 143 11.33 -0.42 -4.82
N PHE A 144 12.57 0.05 -4.60
CA PHE A 144 13.78 -0.78 -4.68
C PHE A 144 13.80 -1.94 -3.69
N TRP A 145 13.25 -1.76 -2.48
CA TRP A 145 13.15 -2.83 -1.49
C TRP A 145 11.99 -3.81 -1.79
N SER A 146 10.95 -3.37 -2.51
CA SER A 146 9.78 -4.20 -2.83
C SER A 146 9.95 -5.05 -4.10
N GLU A 147 10.87 -4.65 -4.99
CA GLU A 147 11.37 -5.46 -6.11
C GLU A 147 12.28 -6.59 -5.62
#